data_AF-A0A529FBI0-F1
#
_entry.id   AF-A0A529FBI0-F1
#
_cell.length_a   1.000
_cell.length_b   1.000
_cell.length_c   1.000
_cell.angle_alpha   90.00
_cell.angle_beta   90.00
_cell.angle_gamma   90.00
#
_symmetry.space_group_name_H-M   'P 1'
#
loop_
_entity.id
_entity.type
_entity.pdbx_description
1 polymer ?
#
loop_
_entity_poly.entity_id
_entity_poly.type
_entity_poly.pdbx_seq_one_letter_code
_entity_poly.pdbx_strand_id
1 'polypeptide(L)' 'MNMVPADSQTYRFGGHQSFALRTAWLPKAAQAIKEGDDVFSDPLRGVVRLGLGKNMVESLRIWVEAYGIATRK' A
#
# COMPACT_ATOMS: atom_id res chain seq x y z
N MET A 1 26.85 4.24 -29.26
CA MET A 1 25.94 4.83 -28.26
C MET A 1 24.77 3.88 -28.08
N ASN A 2 24.64 3.22 -26.94
CA ASN A 2 23.45 2.40 -26.62
C ASN A 2 22.51 3.26 -25.77
N MET A 3 21.31 3.52 -26.29
CA MET A 3 20.24 4.18 -25.55
C MET A 3 19.73 3.23 -24.47
N VAL A 4 19.86 3.62 -23.21
CA VAL A 4 19.12 3.00 -22.10
C VAL A 4 17.63 3.35 -22.34
N PRO A 5 16.71 2.37 -22.34
CA PRO A 5 15.29 2.67 -22.51
C PRO A 5 14.86 3.60 -21.37
N ALA A 6 14.06 4.61 -21.70
CA ALA A 6 13.52 5.53 -20.71
C ALA A 6 12.86 4.73 -19.58
N ASP A 7 13.26 5.01 -18.34
CA ASP A 7 12.69 4.43 -17.14
C ASP A 7 11.15 4.49 -17.27
N SER A 8 10.49 3.33 -17.30
CA SER A 8 9.03 3.26 -17.40
C SER A 8 8.42 3.59 -16.04
N GLN A 9 8.62 4.83 -15.59
CA GLN A 9 8.14 5.32 -14.32
C GLN A 9 6.62 5.45 -14.39
N THR A 10 5.92 4.57 -13.68
CA THR A 10 4.46 4.55 -13.66
C THR A 10 3.95 5.60 -12.69
N TYR A 11 3.36 6.67 -13.22
CA TYR A 11 2.70 7.69 -12.41
C TYR A 11 1.29 7.23 -11.99
N ARG A 12 0.94 7.43 -10.72
CA ARG A 12 -0.37 7.09 -10.17
C ARG A 12 -0.96 8.27 -9.43
N PHE A 13 -2.17 8.66 -9.80
CA PHE A 13 -2.92 9.77 -9.20
C PHE A 13 -4.24 9.27 -8.63
N GLY A 14 -4.73 9.90 -7.55
CA GLY A 14 -6.05 9.61 -6.96
C GLY A 14 -6.22 8.27 -6.25
N GLY A 15 -5.27 7.33 -6.39
CA GLY A 15 -5.38 5.99 -5.78
C GLY A 15 -5.55 6.01 -4.25
N HIS A 16 -4.99 6.99 -3.56
CA HIS A 16 -5.12 7.14 -2.11
C HIS A 16 -6.51 7.64 -1.65
N GLN A 17 -7.44 7.88 -2.60
CA GLN A 17 -8.83 8.28 -2.34
C GLN A 17 -8.94 9.49 -1.40
N SER A 18 -8.06 10.48 -1.56
CA SER A 18 -7.95 11.68 -0.72
C SER A 18 -7.59 11.44 0.76
N PHE A 19 -7.38 10.18 1.19
CA PHE A 19 -6.84 9.91 2.52
C PHE A 19 -5.35 10.19 2.56
N ALA A 20 -4.96 11.16 3.39
CA ALA A 20 -3.56 11.38 3.74
C ALA A 20 -3.00 10.21 4.56
N LEU A 21 -1.70 9.97 4.42
CA LEU A 21 -0.99 8.99 5.23
C LEU A 21 -1.07 9.35 6.72
N ARG A 22 -1.29 8.35 7.59
CA ARG A 22 -1.36 8.52 9.04
C ARG A 22 -0.25 7.72 9.73
N THR A 23 0.28 8.25 10.84
CA THR A 23 1.45 7.70 11.55
C THR A 23 1.35 6.20 11.85
N ALA A 24 0.18 5.72 12.28
CA ALA A 24 -0.01 4.32 12.65
C ALA A 24 -0.19 3.36 11.46
N TRP A 25 -0.36 3.87 10.24
CA TRP A 25 -0.75 3.03 9.09
C TRP A 25 0.39 2.15 8.58
N LEU A 26 1.56 2.72 8.27
CA LEU A 26 2.71 1.94 7.78
C LEU A 26 3.20 0.92 8.83
N PRO A 27 3.32 1.26 10.13
CA PRO A 27 3.71 0.28 11.15
C PRO A 27 2.75 -0.91 11.25
N LYS A 28 1.42 -0.66 11.19
CA LYS A 28 0.41 -1.72 11.22
C LYS A 28 0.52 -2.64 10.00
N ALA A 29 0.66 -2.06 8.80
CA ALA A 29 0.81 -2.84 7.57
C ALA A 29 2.10 -3.66 7.59
N ALA A 30 3.24 -3.04 7.93
CA ALA A 30 4.53 -3.71 8.00
C ALA A 30 4.55 -4.85 9.03
N GLN A 31 3.91 -4.66 10.18
CA GLN A 31 3.76 -5.72 11.18
C GLN A 31 2.95 -6.90 10.63
N ALA A 32 1.78 -6.65 10.05
CA ALA A 32 0.95 -7.73 9.51
C ALA A 32 1.65 -8.49 8.37
N ILE A 33 2.32 -7.77 7.46
CA ILE A 33 3.12 -8.38 6.38
C ILE A 33 4.26 -9.23 6.95
N LYS A 34 4.97 -8.74 7.97
CA LYS A 34 6.06 -9.48 8.64
C LYS A 34 5.56 -10.78 9.28
N GLU A 35 4.32 -10.81 9.73
CA GLU A 35 3.65 -12.01 10.26
C GLU A 35 3.12 -12.95 9.15
N GLY A 36 3.32 -12.62 7.88
CA GLY A 36 2.86 -13.39 6.73
C GLY A 36 1.39 -13.14 6.36
N ASP A 37 0.77 -12.09 6.90
CA ASP A 37 -0.62 -11.73 6.63
C ASP A 37 -0.72 -10.66 5.53
N ASP A 38 -1.13 -11.07 4.33
CA ASP A 38 -1.46 -10.13 3.25
C ASP A 38 -2.84 -9.50 3.50
N VAL A 39 -2.83 -8.46 4.33
CA VAL A 39 -3.99 -7.63 4.70
C VAL A 39 -4.62 -6.85 3.53
N PHE A 40 -4.00 -6.87 2.35
CA PHE A 40 -4.49 -6.16 1.17
C PHE A 40 -5.12 -7.09 0.12
N SER A 41 -4.95 -8.41 0.26
CA SER A 41 -5.56 -9.42 -0.61
C SER A 41 -7.09 -9.49 -0.44
N ASP A 42 -7.57 -9.33 0.79
CA ASP A 42 -8.98 -9.24 1.17
C ASP A 42 -9.21 -7.98 2.04
N PRO A 43 -9.87 -6.94 1.50
CA PRO A 43 -10.14 -5.71 2.24
C PRO A 43 -10.91 -5.92 3.55
N LEU A 44 -11.81 -6.91 3.65
CA LEU A 44 -12.57 -7.17 4.87
C LEU A 44 -11.69 -7.75 5.97
N ARG A 45 -10.79 -8.68 5.61
CA ARG A 45 -9.75 -9.17 6.51
C ARG A 45 -8.83 -8.02 6.97
N GLY A 46 -8.41 -7.17 6.03
CA GLY A 46 -7.60 -5.98 6.34
C GLY A 46 -8.30 -5.01 7.28
N VAL A 47 -9.62 -4.81 7.14
CA VAL A 47 -10.44 -3.99 8.04
C VAL A 47 -10.31 -4.48 9.49
N VAL A 48 -10.52 -5.79 9.70
CA VAL A 48 -10.44 -6.42 11.03
C VAL A 48 -9.01 -6.39 11.55
N ARG A 49 -8.03 -6.82 10.74
CA ARG A 49 -6.64 -6.96 11.17
C ARG A 49 -5.98 -5.62 11.51
N LEU A 50 -6.29 -4.56 10.77
CA LEU A 50 -5.68 -3.24 10.91
C LEU A 50 -6.52 -2.27 11.75
N GLY A 51 -7.80 -2.59 11.99
CA GLY A 51 -8.75 -1.69 12.64
C GLY A 51 -8.99 -0.42 11.83
N LEU A 52 -9.16 -0.56 10.52
CA LEU A 52 -9.35 0.53 9.56
C LEU A 52 -10.64 0.30 8.75
N GLY A 53 -11.29 1.36 8.27
CA GLY A 53 -12.41 1.22 7.33
C GLY A 53 -11.95 0.71 5.96
N LYS A 54 -12.84 0.09 5.17
CA LYS A 54 -12.52 -0.51 3.87
C LYS A 54 -11.72 0.44 2.95
N ASN A 55 -12.20 1.67 2.78
CA ASN A 55 -11.54 2.67 1.91
C ASN A 55 -10.17 3.11 2.46
N MET A 56 -9.98 3.07 3.79
CA MET A 56 -8.68 3.34 4.40
C MET A 56 -7.70 2.20 4.15
N VAL A 57 -8.15 0.94 4.16
CA VAL A 57 -7.32 -0.22 3.79
C VAL A 57 -6.89 -0.12 2.33
N GLU A 58 -7.81 0.24 1.44
CA GLU A 58 -7.51 0.45 0.01
C GLU A 58 -6.51 1.60 -0.20
N SER A 59 -6.68 2.73 0.51
CA SER A 59 -5.72 3.84 0.48
C SER A 59 -4.36 3.45 1.05
N LEU A 60 -4.32 2.70 2.15
CA LEU A 60 -3.09 2.24 2.77
C LEU A 60 -2.26 1.36 1.82
N ARG A 61 -2.90 0.54 0.99
CA ARG A 61 -2.20 -0.23 -0.05
C ARG A 61 -1.34 0.66 -0.95
N ILE A 62 -1.83 1.85 -1.30
CA ILE A 62 -1.11 2.83 -2.13
C ILE A 62 0.10 3.38 -1.39
N TRP A 63 -0.07 3.73 -0.12
CA TRP A 63 1.01 4.29 0.69
C TRP A 63 2.10 3.25 1.01
N VAL A 64 1.72 1.99 1.25
CA VAL A 64 2.67 0.88 1.41
C VAL A 64 3.57 0.74 0.18
N GLU A 65 2.98 0.80 -1.01
CA GLU A 65 3.72 0.70 -2.27
C GLU A 65 4.59 1.94 -2.52
N ALA A 66 4.03 3.14 -2.31
CA ALA A 66 4.74 4.41 -2.51
C ALA A 66 5.96 4.58 -1.59
N TYR A 67 5.93 4.00 -0.39
CA TYR A 67 7.05 4.02 0.56
C TYR A 67 7.95 2.78 0.47
N GLY A 68 7.70 1.87 -0.47
CA GLY A 68 8.53 0.67 -0.66
C GLY A 68 8.45 -0.34 0.48
N ILE A 69 7.36 -0.33 1.27
CA ILE A 69 7.15 -1.28 2.36
C ILE A 69 6.82 -2.68 1.81
N ALA A 70 6.04 -2.74 0.74
CA ALA A 70 5.78 -3.97 -0.01
C ALA A 70 5.35 -3.65 -1.45
N THR A 71 5.52 -4.61 -2.35
CA THR A 71 5.07 -4.52 -3.74
C THR A 71 3.86 -5.40 -3.97
N ARG A 72 3.01 -4.98 -4.91
CA ARG A 72 1.93 -5.83 -5.43
C ARG A 72 2.57 -7.01 -6.19
N LYS A 73 2.16 -8.24 -5.88
CA LYS A 73 2.42 -9.40 -6.71
C LYS A 73 1.60 -9.35 -8.00
#